data_AF-A0A931Z412-F1
#
_entry.id   AF-A0A931Z412-F1
#
_cell.length_a   1.000
_cell.length_b   1.000
_cell.length_c   1.000
_cell.angle_alpha   90.00
_cell.angle_beta   90.00
_cell.angle_gamma   90.00
#
_symmetry.space_group_name_H-M   'P 1'
#
loop_
_entity.id
_entity.type
_entity.pdbx_description
1 polymer ?
#
loop_
_entity_poly.entity_id
_entity_poly.type
_entity_poly.pdbx_seq_one_letter_code
_entity_poly.pdbx_strand_id
1 'polypeptide(L)'
;MQAMVQEGMTTSAGAQQKIADFIRGKYKDDPEVPAAIAEVQRIYAASIFPERKADWRIYPNNIGHKDWPGCFRCHDDKHKTAAGETVRASSCHSIIAQGKTAELATLTPGGMEFKHPGGEYDEELKCADCHNGGIQGK
;
A
#
# COMPACT_ATOMS: atom_id res chain seq x y z
N MET A 1 1.96 -12.11 -1.42
CA MET A 1 0.93 -11.29 -2.08
C MET A 1 0.92 -11.42 -3.61
N GLN A 2 2.07 -11.51 -4.32
CA GLN A 2 2.13 -11.83 -5.78
C GLN A 2 1.21 -12.99 -6.18
N ALA A 3 1.25 -14.08 -5.41
CA ALA A 3 0.47 -15.29 -5.63
C ALA A 3 -1.05 -15.10 -5.52
N MET A 4 -1.59 -13.90 -5.23
CA MET A 4 -3.04 -13.67 -5.11
C MET A 4 -3.55 -12.58 -6.06
N VAL A 5 -2.65 -11.92 -6.81
CA VAL A 5 -2.96 -10.71 -7.58
C VAL A 5 -2.54 -10.78 -9.06
N GLN A 6 -2.08 -11.94 -9.54
CA GLN A 6 -1.77 -12.14 -10.96
C GLN A 6 -3.05 -12.18 -11.80
N GLU A 7 -2.99 -11.70 -13.05
CA GLU A 7 -4.13 -11.70 -14.00
C GLU A 7 -4.78 -13.08 -14.14
N GLY A 8 -4.00 -14.17 -14.02
CA GLY A 8 -4.52 -15.54 -14.07
C GLY A 8 -5.35 -15.99 -12.86
N MET A 9 -5.43 -15.20 -11.79
CA MET A 9 -6.17 -15.51 -10.55
C MET A 9 -7.48 -14.73 -10.44
N THR A 10 -7.91 -14.10 -11.54
CA THR A 10 -9.13 -13.30 -11.67
C THR A 10 -10.42 -14.13 -11.80
N THR A 11 -10.34 -15.45 -11.62
CA THR A 11 -11.48 -16.36 -11.56
C THR A 11 -11.31 -17.31 -10.37
N SER A 12 -12.39 -17.61 -9.65
CA SER A 12 -12.33 -18.55 -8.51
C SER A 12 -11.93 -19.97 -8.94
N ALA A 13 -12.25 -20.33 -10.18
CA ALA A 13 -11.89 -21.62 -10.75
C ALA A 13 -10.36 -21.76 -10.92
N GLY A 14 -9.76 -22.60 -10.08
CA GLY A 14 -8.33 -22.94 -10.15
C GLY A 14 -7.38 -21.95 -9.45
N ALA A 15 -7.90 -20.91 -8.78
CA ALA A 15 -7.06 -19.97 -8.00
C ALA A 15 -6.24 -20.70 -6.93
N GLN A 16 -6.86 -21.65 -6.23
CA GLN A 16 -6.22 -22.47 -5.20
C GLN A 16 -5.02 -23.26 -5.75
N GLN A 17 -5.16 -23.86 -6.93
CA GLN A 17 -4.09 -24.62 -7.58
C GLN A 17 -2.98 -23.69 -8.07
N LYS A 18 -3.34 -22.56 -8.70
CA LYS A 18 -2.38 -21.55 -9.18
C LYS A 18 -1.55 -20.95 -8.05
N ILE A 19 -2.15 -20.70 -6.89
CA ILE A 19 -1.44 -20.27 -5.67
C ILE A 19 -0.39 -21.31 -5.27
N ALA A 20 -0.79 -22.58 -5.21
CA ALA A 20 0.09 -23.67 -4.82
C ALA A 20 1.25 -23.85 -5.80
N ASP A 21 0.97 -23.82 -7.10
CA ASP A 21 1.97 -23.97 -8.17
C ASP A 21 2.97 -22.80 -8.16
N PHE A 22 2.48 -21.57 -7.96
CA PHE A 22 3.35 -20.40 -7.85
C PHE A 22 4.32 -20.51 -6.66
N ILE A 23 3.83 -20.87 -5.48
CA ILE A 23 4.66 -20.98 -4.27
C ILE A 23 5.68 -22.12 -4.43
N ARG A 24 5.27 -23.30 -4.91
CA ARG A 24 6.19 -24.42 -5.17
C ARG A 24 7.23 -24.10 -6.24
N GLY A 25 6.85 -23.34 -7.27
CA GLY A 25 7.77 -22.91 -8.31
C GLY A 25 8.87 -22.00 -7.78
N LYS A 26 8.55 -21.16 -6.77
CA LYS A 26 9.47 -20.18 -6.19
C LYS A 26 10.32 -20.72 -5.05
N TYR A 27 9.77 -21.58 -4.21
CA TYR A 27 10.44 -22.14 -3.02
C TYR A 27 10.50 -23.66 -3.15
N LYS A 28 11.66 -24.16 -3.59
CA LYS A 28 11.92 -25.60 -3.75
C LYS A 28 12.54 -26.16 -2.47
N ASP A 29 12.17 -27.39 -2.12
CA ASP A 29 12.75 -28.19 -1.03
C ASP A 29 12.65 -27.56 0.37
N ASP A 30 11.72 -26.63 0.56
CA ASP A 30 11.46 -25.98 1.85
C ASP A 30 10.28 -26.67 2.57
N PRO A 31 10.48 -27.18 3.81
CA PRO A 31 9.45 -27.89 4.55
C PRO A 31 8.28 -26.99 5.00
N GLU A 32 8.42 -25.66 4.98
CA GLU A 32 7.38 -24.70 5.34
C GLU A 32 6.40 -24.43 4.18
N VAL A 33 6.75 -24.83 2.95
CA VAL A 33 5.94 -24.60 1.74
C VAL A 33 4.49 -25.06 1.87
N PRO A 34 4.17 -26.26 2.40
CA PRO A 34 2.78 -26.68 2.58
C PRO A 34 1.97 -25.75 3.49
N ALA A 35 2.58 -25.28 4.59
CA ALA A 35 1.92 -24.36 5.53
C ALA A 35 1.71 -22.97 4.90
N ALA A 36 2.72 -22.46 4.17
CA ALA A 36 2.62 -21.20 3.44
C ALA A 36 1.53 -21.25 2.35
N ILE A 37 1.42 -22.36 1.61
CA ILE A 37 0.35 -22.58 0.63
C ILE A 37 -1.02 -22.50 1.31
N ALA A 38 -1.22 -23.26 2.39
CA ALA A 38 -2.50 -23.30 3.10
C ALA A 38 -2.92 -21.91 3.60
N GLU A 39 -1.97 -21.14 4.15
CA GLU A 39 -2.27 -19.80 4.68
C GLU A 39 -2.58 -18.79 3.57
N VAL A 40 -1.83 -18.80 2.46
CA VAL A 40 -2.11 -17.91 1.32
C VAL A 40 -3.46 -18.26 0.68
N GLN A 41 -3.79 -19.54 0.56
CA GLN A 41 -5.09 -20.03 0.09
C GLN A 41 -6.24 -19.55 0.99
N ARG A 42 -6.05 -19.61 2.32
CA ARG A 42 -7.02 -19.10 3.31
C ARG A 42 -7.22 -17.59 3.19
N ILE A 43 -6.13 -16.83 3.07
CA ILE A 43 -6.18 -15.37 2.90
C ILE A 43 -6.90 -15.01 1.61
N TYR A 44 -6.61 -15.71 0.50
CA TYR A 44 -7.30 -15.49 -0.78
C TYR A 44 -8.82 -15.65 -0.62
N ALA A 45 -9.27 -16.75 -0.02
CA ALA A 45 -10.69 -17.04 0.18
C ALA A 45 -11.40 -16.01 1.09
N ALA A 46 -10.67 -15.36 1.98
CA ALA A 46 -11.21 -14.36 2.90
C ALA A 46 -11.20 -12.92 2.36
N SER A 47 -10.40 -12.64 1.32
CA SER A 47 -10.11 -11.25 0.90
C SER A 47 -10.25 -10.97 -0.60
N ILE A 48 -10.42 -11.99 -1.44
CA ILE A 48 -10.57 -11.87 -2.89
C ILE A 48 -11.88 -12.52 -3.33
N PHE A 49 -12.73 -11.75 -4.00
CA PHE A 49 -14.03 -12.15 -4.54
C PHE A 49 -14.08 -11.86 -6.05
N PRO A 50 -13.49 -12.75 -6.89
CA PRO A 50 -13.32 -12.49 -8.31
C PRO A 50 -14.63 -12.24 -9.06
N GLU A 51 -15.70 -12.97 -8.74
CA GLU A 51 -17.03 -12.83 -9.36
C GLU A 51 -17.69 -11.48 -9.04
N ARG A 52 -17.20 -10.79 -8.01
CA ARG A 52 -17.65 -9.46 -7.61
C ARG A 52 -16.67 -8.37 -8.02
N LYS A 53 -15.58 -8.73 -8.73
CA LYS A 53 -14.45 -7.85 -9.04
C LYS A 53 -13.97 -7.11 -7.78
N ALA A 54 -14.05 -7.78 -6.64
CA ALA A 54 -13.80 -7.20 -5.33
C ALA A 54 -12.58 -7.87 -4.71
N ASP A 55 -11.62 -7.04 -4.31
CA ASP A 55 -10.50 -7.44 -3.49
C ASP A 55 -10.11 -6.28 -2.58
N TRP A 56 -9.19 -6.55 -1.66
CA TRP A 56 -8.71 -5.57 -0.68
C TRP A 56 -8.10 -4.30 -1.32
N ARG A 57 -7.79 -4.30 -2.62
CA ARG A 57 -7.24 -3.14 -3.34
C ARG A 57 -8.30 -2.15 -3.85
N ILE A 58 -9.57 -2.56 -3.98
CA ILE A 58 -10.59 -1.73 -4.63
C ILE A 58 -11.50 -0.96 -3.66
N TYR A 59 -11.37 -1.21 -2.36
CA TYR A 59 -12.12 -0.51 -1.31
C TYR A 59 -11.17 0.28 -0.41
N PRO A 60 -10.79 1.51 -0.81
CA PRO A 60 -9.79 2.28 -0.09
C PRO A 60 -10.28 2.69 1.30
N ASN A 61 -9.47 2.45 2.33
CA ASN A 61 -9.65 3.10 3.63
C ASN A 61 -8.94 4.45 3.62
N ASN A 62 -9.75 5.48 3.61
CA ASN A 62 -9.36 6.85 3.31
C ASN A 62 -9.08 7.70 4.56
N ILE A 63 -9.01 7.05 5.73
CA ILE A 63 -8.72 7.66 7.04
C ILE A 63 -7.24 8.07 7.17
N GLY A 64 -6.34 7.50 6.36
CA GLY A 64 -4.91 7.84 6.33
C GLY A 64 -4.35 7.96 4.90
N HIS A 65 -3.10 8.43 4.79
CA HIS A 65 -2.43 8.68 3.50
C HIS A 65 -1.26 7.72 3.21
N LYS A 66 -1.01 6.73 4.08
CA LYS A 66 0.08 5.76 3.91
C LYS A 66 -0.31 4.71 2.87
N ASP A 67 -1.34 3.91 3.17
CA ASP A 67 -1.70 2.77 2.34
C ASP A 67 -2.70 3.15 1.21
N TRP A 68 -3.35 4.31 1.35
CA TRP A 68 -4.33 4.86 0.42
C TRP A 68 -4.08 6.37 0.24
N PRO A 69 -4.58 7.00 -0.84
CA PRO A 69 -4.37 8.43 -1.06
C PRO A 69 -4.89 9.32 0.07
N GLY A 70 -5.88 8.88 0.85
CA GLY A 70 -6.37 9.67 1.98
C GLY A 70 -6.78 11.08 1.57
N CYS A 71 -6.54 12.05 2.44
CA CYS A 71 -6.77 13.47 2.17
C CYS A 71 -6.03 13.97 0.91
N PHE A 72 -4.88 13.37 0.54
CA PHE A 72 -4.15 13.71 -0.68
C PHE A 72 -4.90 13.39 -1.97
N ARG A 73 -6.06 12.72 -1.93
CA ARG A 73 -6.94 12.63 -3.13
C ARG A 73 -7.49 13.99 -3.58
N CYS A 74 -7.57 14.96 -2.66
CA CYS A 74 -8.03 16.32 -2.93
C CYS A 74 -6.91 17.36 -2.75
N HIS A 75 -5.85 17.00 -2.01
CA HIS A 75 -4.68 17.84 -1.72
C HIS A 75 -3.46 17.45 -2.57
N ASP A 76 -3.66 17.02 -3.81
CA ASP A 76 -2.60 16.65 -4.77
C ASP A 76 -2.24 17.77 -5.74
N ASP A 77 -2.59 19.01 -5.41
CA ASP A 77 -2.48 20.19 -6.27
C ASP A 77 -3.21 20.08 -7.62
N LYS A 78 -3.99 19.02 -7.88
CA LYS A 78 -4.80 18.89 -9.10
C LYS A 78 -6.16 19.57 -8.98
N HIS A 79 -6.60 19.83 -7.75
CA HIS A 79 -7.85 20.51 -7.45
C HIS A 79 -7.57 21.98 -7.14
N LYS A 80 -7.64 22.81 -8.19
CA LYS A 80 -7.34 24.24 -8.13
C LYS A 80 -8.59 25.10 -8.28
N THR A 81 -8.63 26.24 -7.59
CA THR A 81 -9.60 27.29 -7.91
C THR A 81 -9.34 27.88 -9.30
N ALA A 82 -10.27 28.68 -9.83
CA ALA A 82 -10.04 29.40 -11.08
C ALA A 82 -8.83 30.35 -11.03
N ALA A 83 -8.43 30.78 -9.82
CA ALA A 83 -7.24 31.59 -9.58
C ALA A 83 -5.95 30.75 -9.41
N GLY A 84 -6.03 29.41 -9.48
CA GLY A 84 -4.89 28.51 -9.38
C GLY A 84 -4.52 28.10 -7.95
N GLU A 85 -5.30 28.48 -6.95
CA GLU A 85 -5.02 28.15 -5.55
C GLU A 85 -5.33 26.67 -5.27
N THR A 86 -4.41 25.98 -4.62
CA THR A 86 -4.55 24.58 -4.23
C THR A 86 -4.94 24.46 -2.76
N VAL A 87 -5.58 23.34 -2.41
CA VAL A 87 -5.86 23.03 -1.02
C VAL A 87 -4.57 22.57 -0.35
N ARG A 88 -4.04 23.36 0.59
CA ARG A 88 -2.77 23.03 1.28
C ARG A 88 -2.94 21.85 2.23
N ALA A 89 -2.02 20.87 2.18
CA ALA A 89 -2.03 19.72 3.09
C ALA A 89 -1.87 20.12 4.58
N SER A 90 -1.14 21.22 4.84
CA SER A 90 -0.93 21.77 6.19
C SER A 90 -2.22 22.27 6.86
N SER A 91 -3.32 22.42 6.11
CA SER A 91 -4.63 22.76 6.66
C SER A 91 -5.25 21.62 7.47
N CYS A 92 -4.79 20.37 7.32
CA CYS A 92 -5.32 19.22 8.04
C CYS A 92 -4.41 18.78 9.21
N HIS A 93 -3.09 18.73 9.01
CA HIS A 93 -2.14 18.43 10.07
C HIS A 93 -0.73 18.94 9.74
N SER A 94 0.07 19.17 10.78
CA SER A 94 1.50 19.47 10.66
C SER A 94 2.30 18.34 11.29
N ILE A 95 3.39 17.93 10.64
CA ILE A 95 4.36 17.02 11.25
C ILE A 95 5.16 17.87 12.24
N ILE A 96 5.16 17.52 13.52
CA ILE A 96 5.90 18.27 14.56
C ILE A 96 7.09 17.51 15.14
N ALA A 97 7.21 16.23 14.80
CA ALA A 97 8.34 15.37 15.19
C ALA A 97 8.43 14.21 14.19
N GLN A 98 9.65 13.81 13.84
CA GLN A 98 9.93 12.62 13.05
C GLN A 98 11.43 12.25 13.18
N GLY A 99 11.83 11.09 12.67
CA GLY A 99 13.20 10.58 12.77
C GLY A 99 13.32 9.43 13.76
N LYS A 100 14.57 9.06 14.08
CA LYS A 100 14.86 7.93 14.99
C LYS A 100 15.38 8.45 16.33
N THR A 101 15.07 7.71 17.39
CA THR A 101 15.61 7.91 18.75
C THR A 101 15.54 9.38 19.23
N ALA A 102 16.69 10.06 19.32
CA ALA A 102 16.79 11.43 19.82
C ALA A 102 16.10 12.46 18.90
N GLU A 103 16.00 12.18 17.61
CA GLU A 103 15.31 13.06 16.65
C GLU A 103 13.81 13.10 16.95
N LEU A 104 13.21 11.96 17.32
CA LEU A 104 11.79 11.87 17.66
C LEU A 104 11.45 12.59 18.98
N ALA A 105 12.44 12.78 19.85
CA ALA A 105 12.27 13.56 21.08
C ALA A 105 12.32 15.08 20.85
N THR A 106 12.65 15.53 19.64
CA THR A 106 12.72 16.94 19.26
C THR A 106 11.41 17.38 18.63
N LEU A 107 10.80 18.46 19.15
CA LEU A 107 9.56 19.02 18.64
C LEU A 107 9.81 20.30 17.84
N THR A 108 9.17 20.41 16.67
CA THR A 108 9.13 21.61 15.82
C THR A 108 7.67 22.08 15.69
N PRO A 109 7.21 23.00 16.56
CA PRO A 109 5.81 23.43 16.58
C PRO A 109 5.32 24.08 15.28
N GLY A 110 6.23 24.68 14.50
CA GLY A 110 5.92 25.31 13.21
C GLY A 110 5.69 24.33 12.05
N GLY A 111 5.75 23.03 12.32
CA GLY A 111 5.73 22.01 11.28
C GLY A 111 7.13 21.75 10.71
N MET A 112 7.30 20.56 10.14
CA MET A 112 8.51 20.16 9.44
C MET A 112 8.16 19.41 8.17
N GLU A 113 9.06 19.50 7.19
CA GLU A 113 8.99 18.73 5.96
C GLU A 113 9.16 17.23 6.24
N PHE A 114 8.39 16.39 5.54
CA PHE A 114 8.45 14.95 5.72
C PHE A 114 9.79 14.37 5.21
N LYS A 115 10.37 13.44 5.97
CA LYS A 115 11.56 12.67 5.61
C LYS A 115 11.19 11.20 5.51
N HIS A 116 11.35 10.63 4.33
CA HIS A 116 11.06 9.21 4.13
C HIS A 116 12.06 8.33 4.91
N PRO A 117 11.62 7.38 5.75
CA PRO A 117 12.51 6.60 6.62
C PRO A 117 13.56 5.74 5.89
N GLY A 118 13.33 5.45 4.61
CA GLY A 118 14.21 4.65 3.74
C GLY A 118 15.28 5.46 3.00
N GLY A 119 15.37 6.78 3.21
CA GLY A 119 16.25 7.68 2.47
C GLY A 119 15.49 8.57 1.48
N GLU A 120 16.22 9.19 0.56
CA GLU A 120 15.66 10.03 -0.51
C GLU A 120 14.56 9.29 -1.28
N TYR A 121 13.50 10.01 -1.61
CA TYR A 121 12.38 9.49 -2.39
C TYR A 121 12.07 10.50 -3.49
N ASP A 122 11.49 10.01 -4.58
CA ASP A 122 10.96 10.89 -5.62
C ASP A 122 9.72 11.61 -5.06
N GLU A 123 9.79 12.94 -4.95
CA GLU A 123 8.72 13.78 -4.42
C GLU A 123 7.41 13.67 -5.20
N GLU A 124 7.45 13.19 -6.45
CA GLU A 124 6.26 12.92 -7.25
C GLU A 124 5.54 11.62 -6.83
N LEU A 125 6.23 10.72 -6.12
CA LEU A 125 5.65 9.47 -5.63
C LEU A 125 4.88 9.67 -4.33
N LYS A 126 3.65 9.15 -4.28
CA LYS A 126 2.83 9.13 -3.08
C LYS A 126 3.22 7.94 -2.22
N CYS A 127 3.04 8.07 -0.90
CA CYS A 127 3.25 6.96 0.04
C CYS A 127 2.49 5.70 -0.39
N ALA A 128 1.26 5.86 -0.91
CA ALA A 128 0.38 4.77 -1.35
C ALA A 128 0.80 4.11 -2.68
N ASP A 129 1.67 4.73 -3.47
CA ASP A 129 2.26 4.05 -4.64
C ASP A 129 3.17 2.91 -4.20
N CYS A 130 3.62 2.99 -2.94
CA CYS A 130 4.55 2.10 -2.29
C CYS A 130 3.84 1.26 -1.20
N HIS A 131 3.13 1.87 -0.26
CA HIS A 131 2.48 1.17 0.86
C HIS A 131 1.10 0.56 0.54
N ASN A 132 0.88 0.10 -0.69
CA ASN A 132 -0.42 -0.47 -1.11
C ASN A 132 -0.51 -1.99 -0.93
N GLY A 133 0.33 -2.63 -0.12
CA GLY A 133 0.38 -4.10 0.02
C GLY A 133 0.78 -4.87 -1.26
N GLY A 134 1.04 -4.17 -2.36
CA GLY A 134 1.58 -4.71 -3.60
C GLY A 134 3.10 -4.86 -3.53
N ILE A 135 3.70 -5.34 -4.63
CA ILE A 135 5.17 -5.35 -4.75
C ILE A 135 5.61 -3.94 -5.08
N GLN A 136 6.44 -3.40 -4.20
CA GLN A 136 7.15 -2.15 -4.41
C GLN A 136 8.43 -2.45 -5.18
N GLY A 137 8.65 -1.72 -6.28
CA GLY A 137 9.82 -1.88 -7.13
C GLY A 137 9.52 -2.67 -8.40
N LYS A 138 9.47 -1.96 -9.52
CA LYS A 138 10.26 -2.38 -10.66
C LYS A 138 11.70 -2.00 -10.39
#